data_AF-A0A9Q1ISF5-F1
#
_entry.id   AF-A0A9Q1ISF5-F1
#
_cell.length_a   1.000
_cell.length_b   1.000
_cell.length_c   1.000
_cell.angle_alpha   90.00
_cell.angle_beta   90.00
_cell.angle_gamma   90.00
#
_symmetry.space_group_name_H-M   'P 1'
#
loop_
_entity.id
_entity.type
_entity.pdbx_description
1 polymer ?
#
loop_
_entity_poly.entity_id
_entity_poly.type
_entity_poly.pdbx_seq_one_letter_code
_entity_poly.pdbx_strand_id
1 'polypeptide(L)'
;MSHSTYGTMWAEAQEALQAILEEELPAVPPRPRKDRLLVFQSLATFYVKYLQILRSLEAIYDQMVHPQKRLVVRHVLDGVTGRLLELKNEMVELEFSEFHYYDDILQDLKLTPGDLEVPIPRYFLSEKLRVLREREKLLAQILARGGQLEPKPEARVRTVSMEESVRLVQVSERARQGRLRASFMKEIRREEERYHQSRNCNGCTLDYNAAATRIQKVWLGYSTRKRIKKERLEEMVFLGMLPPPQQVKQSVAQERMEQVEGGRRLVQDQHEEDFQQAKDKIKDSVREVEGPDMQQTLQEQIRQWFIECRDATGKFPDYPSVDDGGSLVIFAQKTPEQLAAELAAKEEEKEKRKKKKGEKGKSSGKEGKEKKKDGKGKGKGKKSDADAEEEEQGWKMAPSSFLPAMVEGSKTYKEVWQLRDESQNFTQTFDAQLVREEKRVEVEEEVRVQVDELMRQELKNLKIAVDRVKDKKKKKGKKSSKKKKKKGKSSKKKRREKDQTSDRTIESLYEELVLGGFLIKPMNVKLSEYIGEYSYLGTTLRQADIEPMPSLSDVRQLVALYGILPLAKAALICHTAYASFTRRRISARVGSAPVSAHRTIEAGRIGGLWERTVPACG
;
A
#
# COMPACT_ATOMS: atom_id res chain seq x y z
N MET A 1 12.31 -23.09 7.17
CA MET A 1 11.95 -22.77 8.57
C MET A 1 10.67 -23.50 8.97
N SER A 2 10.45 -23.75 10.26
CA SER A 2 9.24 -24.40 10.78
C SER A 2 8.14 -23.37 11.07
N HIS A 3 6.90 -23.81 11.33
CA HIS A 3 5.82 -22.89 11.73
C HIS A 3 6.12 -22.17 13.05
N SER A 4 6.73 -22.87 14.01
CA SER A 4 7.14 -22.29 15.29
C SER A 4 8.09 -21.11 15.11
N THR A 5 9.05 -21.19 14.17
CA THR A 5 9.97 -20.08 13.87
C THR A 5 9.22 -18.81 13.44
N TYR A 6 8.19 -18.92 12.60
CA TYR A 6 7.41 -17.74 12.20
C TYR A 6 6.53 -17.21 13.34
N GLY A 7 6.10 -18.09 14.26
CA GLY A 7 5.43 -17.68 15.49
C GLY A 7 6.33 -16.88 16.43
N THR A 8 7.57 -17.33 16.64
CA THR A 8 8.55 -16.58 17.46
C THR A 8 8.92 -15.26 16.81
N MET A 9 9.18 -15.24 15.49
CA MET A 9 9.42 -14.00 14.75
C MET A 9 8.24 -13.03 14.85
N TRP A 10 6.99 -13.54 14.85
CA TRP A 10 5.82 -12.69 15.03
C TRP A 10 5.76 -12.08 16.44
N ALA A 11 6.06 -12.86 17.47
CA ALA A 11 6.14 -12.35 18.84
C ALA A 11 7.21 -11.27 18.99
N GLU A 12 8.41 -11.52 18.47
CA GLU A 12 9.53 -10.56 18.47
C GLU A 12 9.17 -9.27 17.71
N ALA A 13 8.53 -9.39 16.55
CA ALA A 13 8.09 -8.22 15.77
C ALA A 13 7.01 -7.40 16.50
N GLN A 14 6.11 -8.05 17.24
CA GLN A 14 5.09 -7.39 18.05
C GLN A 14 5.69 -6.71 19.29
N GLU A 15 6.66 -7.33 19.94
CA GLU A 15 7.40 -6.73 21.06
C GLU A 15 8.17 -5.49 20.60
N ALA A 16 8.89 -5.59 19.47
CA ALA A 16 9.58 -4.46 18.87
C ALA A 16 8.61 -3.33 18.48
N LEU A 17 7.46 -3.66 17.89
CA LEU A 17 6.43 -2.67 17.56
C LEU A 17 5.87 -2.00 18.81
N GLN A 18 5.58 -2.77 19.85
CA GLN A 18 5.07 -2.24 21.11
C GLN A 18 6.05 -1.26 21.76
N ALA A 19 7.35 -1.60 21.78
CA ALA A 19 8.38 -0.72 22.30
C ALA A 19 8.45 0.62 21.55
N ILE A 20 8.35 0.59 20.21
CA ILE A 20 8.32 1.82 19.41
C ILE A 20 7.04 2.63 19.66
N LEU A 21 5.88 1.97 19.76
CA LEU A 21 4.62 2.66 20.03
C LEU A 21 4.63 3.35 21.40
N GLU A 22 5.28 2.76 22.41
CA GLU A 22 5.47 3.37 23.73
C GLU A 22 6.42 4.58 23.68
N GLU A 23 7.46 4.54 22.85
CA GLU A 23 8.36 5.68 22.61
C GLU A 23 7.66 6.83 21.86
N GLU A 24 6.78 6.50 20.91
CA GLU A 24 6.13 7.48 20.02
C GLU A 24 4.83 8.07 20.60
N LEU A 25 4.11 7.29 21.42
CA LEU A 25 2.91 7.71 22.14
C LEU A 25 3.15 7.73 23.67
N PRO A 26 4.08 8.56 24.17
CA PRO A 26 4.33 8.65 25.59
C PRO A 26 3.10 9.24 26.30
N ALA A 27 2.85 8.81 27.54
CA ALA A 27 1.74 9.30 28.36
C ALA A 27 1.79 10.83 28.59
N VAL A 28 2.99 11.42 28.53
CA VAL A 28 3.20 12.86 28.55
C VAL A 28 3.84 13.26 27.22
N PRO A 29 3.22 14.16 26.42
CA PRO A 29 3.79 14.58 25.15
C PRO A 29 5.16 15.27 25.38
N PRO A 30 6.20 14.91 24.62
CA PRO A 30 7.52 15.49 24.79
C PRO A 30 7.51 16.98 24.48
N ARG A 31 8.41 17.71 25.14
CA ARG A 31 8.61 19.14 24.84
C ARG A 31 9.07 19.32 23.39
N PRO A 32 8.65 20.39 22.71
CA PRO A 32 9.03 20.63 21.32
C PRO A 32 10.55 20.75 21.17
N ARG A 33 11.12 19.98 20.23
CA ARG A 33 12.57 19.98 19.99
C ARG A 33 12.94 21.12 19.05
N LYS A 34 13.97 21.89 19.39
CA LYS A 34 14.43 23.04 18.58
C LYS A 34 15.62 22.70 17.67
N ASP A 35 16.43 21.72 18.05
CA ASP A 35 17.60 21.31 17.28
C ASP A 35 17.21 20.40 16.11
N ARG A 36 17.46 20.89 14.88
CA ARG A 36 17.12 20.18 13.65
C ARG A 36 17.89 18.85 13.50
N LEU A 37 19.14 18.78 13.98
CA LEU A 37 19.94 17.55 13.90
C LEU A 37 19.38 16.47 14.80
N LEU A 38 19.02 16.81 16.04
CA LEU A 38 18.40 15.88 16.98
C LEU A 38 16.99 15.45 16.54
N VAL A 39 16.25 16.35 15.88
CA VAL A 39 14.96 16.00 15.25
C VAL A 39 15.19 14.98 14.13
N PHE A 40 16.13 15.26 13.21
CA PHE A 40 16.45 14.35 12.11
C PHE A 40 16.90 12.98 12.63
N GLN A 41 17.84 12.95 13.57
CA GLN A 41 18.34 11.70 14.15
C GLN A 41 17.20 10.88 14.78
N SER A 42 16.25 11.54 15.46
CA SER A 42 15.09 10.84 16.02
C SER A 42 14.15 10.28 14.95
N LEU A 43 13.82 11.07 13.92
CA LEU A 43 13.00 10.61 12.79
C LEU A 43 13.65 9.45 12.04
N ALA A 44 14.95 9.56 11.76
CA ALA A 44 15.73 8.54 11.09
C ALA A 44 15.85 7.26 11.93
N THR A 45 15.98 7.38 13.25
CA THR A 45 15.95 6.22 14.16
C THR A 45 14.60 5.51 14.12
N PHE A 46 13.49 6.24 14.23
CA PHE A 46 12.16 5.65 14.08
C PHE A 46 11.98 4.99 12.71
N TYR A 47 12.40 5.65 11.64
CA TYR A 47 12.33 5.11 10.28
C TYR A 47 13.07 3.77 10.16
N VAL A 48 14.32 3.68 10.65
CA VAL A 48 15.10 2.43 10.61
C VAL A 48 14.46 1.34 11.46
N LYS A 49 13.99 1.66 12.67
CA LYS A 49 13.31 0.68 13.54
C LYS A 49 12.01 0.15 12.91
N TYR A 50 11.17 1.03 12.33
CA TYR A 50 9.97 0.61 11.61
C TYR A 50 10.28 -0.20 10.35
N LEU A 51 11.38 0.11 9.65
CA LEU A 51 11.83 -0.66 8.49
C LEU A 51 12.21 -2.10 8.88
N GLN A 52 12.87 -2.30 10.03
CA GLN A 52 13.15 -3.65 10.53
C GLN A 52 11.87 -4.42 10.82
N ILE A 53 10.89 -3.79 11.49
CA ILE A 53 9.59 -4.41 11.75
C ILE A 53 8.88 -4.76 10.44
N LEU A 54 8.89 -3.86 9.46
CA LEU A 54 8.29 -4.10 8.15
C LEU A 54 8.90 -5.31 7.45
N ARG A 55 10.22 -5.48 7.50
CA ARG A 55 10.93 -6.66 6.97
C ARG A 55 10.50 -7.94 7.67
N SER A 56 10.46 -7.93 9.00
CA SER A 56 10.01 -9.08 9.79
C SER A 56 8.57 -9.45 9.48
N LEU A 57 7.64 -8.47 9.49
CA LEU A 57 6.22 -8.68 9.20
C LEU A 57 5.96 -9.15 7.76
N GLU A 58 6.73 -8.68 6.78
CA GLU A 58 6.62 -9.16 5.39
C GLU A 58 7.03 -10.63 5.28
N ALA A 59 8.16 -11.01 5.88
CA ALA A 59 8.62 -12.38 5.91
C ALA A 59 7.63 -13.32 6.63
N ILE A 60 7.05 -12.85 7.75
CA ILE A 60 5.99 -13.57 8.47
C ILE A 60 4.76 -13.71 7.60
N TYR A 61 4.27 -12.62 6.98
CA TYR A 61 3.06 -12.64 6.17
C TYR A 61 3.17 -13.59 4.97
N ASP A 62 4.33 -13.60 4.29
CA ASP A 62 4.56 -14.45 3.12
C ASP A 62 4.64 -15.94 3.46
N GLN A 63 5.06 -16.31 4.68
CA GLN A 63 5.34 -17.71 5.04
C GLN A 63 4.39 -18.29 6.10
N MET A 64 3.63 -17.44 6.79
CA MET A 64 2.58 -17.87 7.71
C MET A 64 1.41 -18.44 6.93
N VAL A 65 0.91 -19.59 7.39
CA VAL A 65 -0.13 -20.36 6.70
C VAL A 65 -1.50 -20.21 7.38
N HIS A 66 -1.50 -19.81 8.65
CA HIS A 66 -2.73 -19.63 9.42
C HIS A 66 -3.55 -18.44 8.91
N PRO A 67 -4.78 -18.63 8.39
CA PRO A 67 -5.53 -17.58 7.69
C PRO A 67 -5.89 -16.40 8.61
N GLN A 68 -6.41 -16.65 9.83
CA GLN A 68 -6.80 -15.56 10.74
C GLN A 68 -5.60 -14.72 11.23
N LYS A 69 -4.47 -15.35 11.61
CA LYS A 69 -3.25 -14.61 11.99
C LYS A 69 -2.72 -13.76 10.84
N ARG A 70 -2.79 -14.25 9.60
CA ARG A 70 -2.39 -13.49 8.41
C ARG A 70 -3.20 -12.20 8.26
N LEU A 71 -4.48 -12.19 8.60
CA LEU A 71 -5.29 -10.97 8.59
C LEU A 71 -4.75 -9.92 9.58
N VAL A 72 -4.41 -10.34 10.80
CA VAL A 72 -3.83 -9.45 11.82
C VAL A 72 -2.46 -8.92 11.36
N VAL A 73 -1.59 -9.80 10.89
CA VAL A 73 -0.26 -9.40 10.37
C VAL A 73 -0.39 -8.48 9.16
N ARG A 74 -1.32 -8.75 8.24
CA ARG A 74 -1.60 -7.89 7.08
C ARG A 74 -2.00 -6.48 7.52
N HIS A 75 -2.89 -6.38 8.50
CA HIS A 75 -3.37 -5.12 9.03
C HIS A 75 -2.24 -4.28 9.64
N VAL A 76 -1.41 -4.91 10.48
CA VAL A 76 -0.24 -4.25 11.08
C VAL A 76 0.80 -3.88 10.03
N LEU A 77 1.08 -4.77 9.07
CA LEU A 77 2.04 -4.53 7.98
C LEU A 77 1.65 -3.32 7.13
N ASP A 78 0.37 -3.17 6.80
CA ASP A 78 -0.14 -1.98 6.09
C ASP A 78 0.02 -0.70 6.93
N GLY A 79 -0.23 -0.78 8.24
CA GLY A 79 -0.03 0.33 9.18
C GLY A 79 1.43 0.77 9.26
N VAL A 80 2.35 -0.19 9.44
CA VAL A 80 3.80 0.07 9.48
C VAL A 80 4.28 0.62 8.14
N THR A 81 3.79 0.09 7.02
CA THR A 81 4.13 0.61 5.68
C THR A 81 3.72 2.07 5.54
N GLY A 82 2.53 2.44 6.01
CA GLY A 82 2.07 3.81 6.01
C GLY A 82 2.88 4.73 6.90
N ARG A 83 3.17 4.30 8.14
CA ARG A 83 3.98 5.09 9.06
C ARG A 83 5.40 5.31 8.54
N LEU A 84 6.01 4.29 7.93
CA LEU A 84 7.32 4.39 7.30
C LEU A 84 7.37 5.49 6.23
N LEU A 85 6.32 5.58 5.39
CA LEU A 85 6.19 6.60 4.36
C LEU A 85 5.94 8.00 4.93
N GLU A 86 5.13 8.12 6.00
CA GLU A 86 4.94 9.38 6.72
C GLU A 86 6.26 9.89 7.30
N LEU A 87 7.00 9.03 8.03
CA LEU A 87 8.31 9.37 8.59
C LEU A 87 9.31 9.76 7.49
N LYS A 88 9.29 9.07 6.35
CA LYS A 88 10.14 9.43 5.21
C LYS A 88 9.78 10.82 4.67
N ASN A 89 8.49 11.13 4.56
CA ASN A 89 8.05 12.46 4.11
C ASN A 89 8.43 13.55 5.12
N GLU A 90 8.27 13.30 6.42
CA GLU A 90 8.69 14.24 7.47
C GLU A 90 10.20 14.54 7.40
N MET A 91 11.05 13.53 7.15
CA MET A 91 12.49 13.74 6.93
C MET A 91 12.77 14.59 5.68
N VAL A 92 12.07 14.31 4.57
CA VAL A 92 12.19 15.08 3.32
C VAL A 92 11.79 16.54 3.54
N GLU A 93 10.71 16.80 4.29
CA GLU A 93 10.27 18.16 4.61
C GLU A 93 11.25 18.90 5.53
N LEU A 94 11.93 18.16 6.42
CA LEU A 94 12.92 18.73 7.34
C LEU A 94 14.21 19.15 6.63
N GLU A 95 14.75 18.31 5.74
CA GLU A 95 16.04 18.50 5.07
C GLU A 95 15.94 19.02 3.62
N PHE A 96 14.75 19.02 3.03
CA PHE A 96 14.50 19.33 1.61
C PHE A 96 15.29 18.42 0.64
N SER A 97 15.60 17.20 1.05
CA SER A 97 16.29 16.18 0.25
C SER A 97 15.50 14.88 0.23
N GLU A 98 15.52 14.16 -0.90
CA GLU A 98 14.99 12.78 -0.99
C GLU A 98 16.02 11.76 -0.44
N PHE A 99 17.30 12.10 -0.56
CA PHE A 99 18.43 11.27 -0.17
C PHE A 99 18.84 11.56 1.27
N HIS A 100 18.92 10.49 2.06
CA HIS A 100 19.22 10.51 3.48
C HIS A 100 20.18 9.36 3.78
N TYR A 101 21.13 9.61 4.68
CA TYR A 101 22.19 8.66 5.00
C TYR A 101 22.02 8.20 6.45
N TYR A 102 22.16 6.90 6.67
CA TYR A 102 21.84 6.26 7.95
C TYR A 102 23.07 5.62 8.60
N ASP A 103 24.29 5.93 8.15
CA ASP A 103 25.54 5.26 8.54
C ASP A 103 25.76 5.25 10.06
N ASP A 104 25.63 6.41 10.70
CA ASP A 104 25.79 6.56 12.16
C ASP A 104 24.75 5.71 12.91
N ILE A 105 23.50 5.70 12.42
CA ILE A 105 22.38 4.96 13.03
C ILE A 105 22.57 3.45 12.83
N LEU A 106 23.08 3.03 11.68
CA LEU A 106 23.42 1.63 11.42
C LEU A 106 24.49 1.14 12.38
N GLN A 107 25.52 1.96 12.62
CA GLN A 107 26.56 1.65 13.57
C GLN A 107 26.00 1.52 14.99
N ASP A 108 25.18 2.47 15.43
CA ASP A 108 24.54 2.46 16.76
C ASP A 108 23.64 1.24 16.97
N LEU A 109 22.84 0.88 15.95
CA LEU A 109 21.92 -0.26 16.00
C LEU A 109 22.57 -1.60 15.62
N LYS A 110 23.87 -1.61 15.29
CA LYS A 110 24.62 -2.80 14.83
C LYS A 110 23.97 -3.50 13.62
N LEU A 111 23.44 -2.68 12.70
CA LEU A 111 22.79 -3.14 11.49
C LEU A 111 23.71 -3.04 10.28
N THR A 112 23.40 -3.80 9.24
CA THR A 112 24.12 -3.75 7.97
C THR A 112 23.32 -2.95 6.93
N PRO A 113 23.94 -2.42 5.87
CA PRO A 113 23.20 -1.77 4.79
C PRO A 113 22.15 -2.65 4.12
N GLY A 114 22.33 -3.97 4.13
CA GLY A 114 21.33 -4.92 3.63
C GLY A 114 20.02 -4.89 4.42
N ASP A 115 20.07 -4.45 5.68
CA ASP A 115 18.91 -4.29 6.54
C ASP A 115 18.11 -3.01 6.23
N LEU A 116 18.69 -2.08 5.45
CA LEU A 116 17.99 -0.90 4.92
C LEU A 116 17.26 -1.16 3.60
N GLU A 117 17.43 -2.34 3.01
CA GLU A 117 16.68 -2.66 1.80
C GLU A 117 15.19 -2.73 2.10
N VAL A 118 14.42 -1.87 1.44
CA VAL A 118 12.97 -1.81 1.59
C VAL A 118 12.34 -3.01 0.89
N PRO A 119 11.76 -3.97 1.62
CA PRO A 119 11.17 -5.14 1.01
C PRO A 119 9.89 -4.75 0.27
N ILE A 120 9.68 -5.35 -0.90
CA ILE A 120 8.43 -5.19 -1.65
C ILE A 120 7.51 -6.32 -1.21
N PRO A 121 6.37 -6.03 -0.56
CA PRO A 121 5.53 -7.08 -0.05
C PRO A 121 5.00 -8.01 -1.15
N ARG A 122 5.28 -9.30 -1.02
CA ARG A 122 4.98 -10.31 -2.05
C ARG A 122 3.50 -10.42 -2.40
N TYR A 123 2.61 -10.02 -1.48
CA TYR A 123 1.16 -10.04 -1.70
C TYR A 123 0.68 -9.11 -2.81
N PHE A 124 1.46 -8.07 -3.14
CA PHE A 124 1.12 -7.15 -4.24
C PHE A 124 0.94 -7.89 -5.56
N LEU A 125 1.75 -8.93 -5.75
CA LEU A 125 1.73 -9.78 -6.93
C LEU A 125 0.81 -10.97 -6.71
N SER A 126 0.87 -11.67 -5.57
CA SER A 126 0.09 -12.91 -5.39
C SER A 126 -1.42 -12.67 -5.46
N GLU A 127 -1.95 -11.64 -4.79
CA GLU A 127 -3.38 -11.31 -4.81
C GLU A 127 -3.87 -10.91 -6.22
N LYS A 128 -3.02 -10.24 -7.00
CA LYS A 128 -3.34 -9.75 -8.35
C LYS A 128 -2.93 -10.72 -9.45
N LEU A 129 -2.32 -11.86 -9.11
CA LEU A 129 -1.65 -12.73 -10.07
C LEU A 129 -2.60 -13.28 -11.13
N ARG A 130 -3.84 -13.63 -10.72
CA ARG A 130 -4.89 -14.11 -11.64
C ARG A 130 -5.21 -13.04 -12.70
N VAL A 131 -5.50 -11.81 -12.25
CA VAL A 131 -5.81 -10.66 -13.11
C VAL A 131 -4.62 -10.29 -14.01
N LEU A 132 -3.40 -10.32 -13.47
CA LEU A 132 -2.19 -10.01 -14.25
C LEU A 132 -1.95 -11.05 -15.36
N ARG A 133 -2.11 -12.34 -15.07
CA ARG A 133 -1.98 -13.41 -16.07
C ARG A 133 -3.05 -13.32 -17.15
N GLU A 134 -4.29 -13.01 -16.78
CA GLU A 134 -5.39 -12.81 -17.74
C GLU A 134 -5.10 -11.65 -18.69
N ARG A 135 -4.65 -10.51 -18.15
CA ARG A 135 -4.26 -9.34 -18.95
C ARG A 135 -3.06 -9.62 -19.85
N GLU A 136 -2.06 -10.36 -19.35
CA GLU A 136 -0.91 -10.76 -20.16
C GLU A 136 -1.32 -11.67 -21.33
N LYS A 137 -2.22 -12.62 -21.09
CA LYS A 137 -2.79 -13.46 -22.15
C LYS A 137 -3.55 -12.65 -23.18
N LEU A 138 -4.39 -11.70 -22.74
CA LEU A 138 -5.11 -10.79 -23.63
C LEU A 138 -4.15 -9.98 -24.50
N LEU A 139 -3.12 -9.38 -23.90
CA LEU A 139 -2.10 -8.60 -24.61
C LEU A 139 -1.34 -9.47 -25.62
N ALA A 140 -0.98 -10.70 -25.25
CA ALA A 140 -0.32 -11.63 -26.16
C ALA A 140 -1.21 -12.01 -27.36
N GLN A 141 -2.51 -12.23 -27.13
CA GLN A 141 -3.48 -12.52 -28.20
C GLN A 141 -3.66 -11.33 -29.14
N ILE A 142 -3.74 -10.11 -28.62
CA ILE A 142 -3.89 -8.90 -29.43
C ILE A 142 -2.64 -8.66 -30.28
N LEU A 143 -1.44 -8.77 -29.69
CA LEU A 143 -0.19 -8.64 -30.44
C LEU A 143 -0.06 -9.70 -31.54
N ALA A 144 -0.49 -10.93 -31.27
CA ALA A 144 -0.51 -12.00 -32.28
C ALA A 144 -1.50 -11.73 -33.42
N ARG A 145 -2.67 -11.13 -33.14
CA ARG A 145 -3.67 -10.75 -34.15
C ARG A 145 -3.28 -9.51 -34.95
N GLY A 146 -2.69 -8.52 -34.30
CA GLY A 146 -2.36 -7.21 -34.86
C GLY A 146 -1.20 -7.19 -35.87
N GLY A 147 -0.54 -8.34 -36.11
CA GLY A 147 0.57 -8.43 -37.07
C GLY A 147 1.77 -7.52 -36.74
N GLN A 148 1.81 -6.94 -35.55
CA GLN A 148 2.91 -6.12 -35.09
C GLN A 148 4.06 -7.05 -34.72
N LEU A 149 4.90 -7.26 -35.75
CA LEU A 149 6.32 -7.53 -35.74
C LEU A 149 6.84 -7.82 -34.33
N GLU A 150 7.32 -9.05 -34.15
CA GLU A 150 8.46 -9.37 -33.28
C GLU A 150 9.18 -8.09 -32.92
N PRO A 151 9.23 -7.69 -31.63
CA PRO A 151 9.81 -6.42 -31.24
C PRO A 151 11.13 -6.31 -31.99
N LYS A 152 11.20 -5.34 -32.92
CA LYS A 152 12.40 -5.05 -33.71
C LYS A 152 13.52 -5.17 -32.69
N PRO A 153 14.48 -6.09 -32.80
CA PRO A 153 15.40 -6.36 -31.71
C PRO A 153 16.16 -5.07 -31.49
N GLU A 154 15.64 -4.22 -30.60
CA GLU A 154 16.32 -3.06 -30.06
C GLU A 154 17.56 -3.68 -29.51
N ALA A 155 18.66 -3.44 -30.24
CA ALA A 155 19.89 -4.19 -30.16
C ALA A 155 20.11 -4.49 -28.70
N ARG A 156 19.88 -5.76 -28.29
CA ARG A 156 19.88 -6.18 -26.88
C ARG A 156 20.98 -5.38 -26.25
N VAL A 157 20.65 -4.43 -25.38
CA VAL A 157 21.68 -3.74 -24.61
C VAL A 157 22.30 -4.90 -23.87
N ARG A 158 23.40 -5.43 -24.40
CA ARG A 158 24.12 -6.53 -23.80
C ARG A 158 24.38 -5.98 -22.41
N THR A 159 23.79 -6.61 -21.42
CA THR A 159 24.12 -6.36 -20.03
C THR A 159 25.55 -6.82 -19.90
N VAL A 160 26.46 -5.91 -20.23
CA VAL A 160 27.89 -6.14 -20.19
C VAL A 160 28.18 -6.28 -18.71
N SER A 161 28.67 -7.45 -18.27
CA SER A 161 28.99 -7.63 -16.85
C SER A 161 29.97 -6.54 -16.40
N MET A 162 30.06 -6.25 -15.10
CA MET A 162 31.04 -5.26 -14.61
C MET A 162 32.47 -5.61 -15.11
N GLU A 163 32.79 -6.90 -15.15
CA GLU A 163 34.05 -7.38 -15.73
C GLU A 163 34.15 -7.13 -17.23
N GLU A 164 33.08 -7.33 -18.00
CA GLU A 164 33.07 -7.02 -19.43
C GLU A 164 33.14 -5.51 -19.69
N SER A 165 32.54 -4.69 -18.83
CA SER A 165 32.60 -3.22 -18.87
C SER A 165 34.01 -2.71 -18.59
N VAL A 166 34.65 -3.21 -17.52
CA VAL A 166 36.06 -2.92 -17.22
C VAL A 166 36.97 -3.41 -18.35
N ARG A 167 36.72 -4.61 -18.89
CA ARG A 167 37.46 -5.12 -20.06
C ARG A 167 37.25 -4.24 -21.27
N LEU A 168 36.05 -3.73 -21.53
CA LEU A 168 35.77 -2.81 -22.64
C LEU A 168 36.55 -1.50 -22.49
N VAL A 169 36.60 -0.92 -21.29
CA VAL A 169 37.40 0.29 -21.02
C VAL A 169 38.89 0.02 -21.22
N GLN A 170 39.40 -1.09 -20.66
CA GLN A 170 40.80 -1.48 -20.82
C GLN A 170 41.17 -1.85 -22.27
N VAL A 171 40.26 -2.47 -23.02
CA VAL A 171 40.43 -2.77 -24.44
C VAL A 171 40.40 -1.47 -25.24
N SER A 172 39.54 -0.52 -24.89
CA SER A 172 39.44 0.79 -25.54
C SER A 172 40.70 1.63 -25.31
N GLU A 173 41.24 1.64 -24.09
CA GLU A 173 42.49 2.34 -23.78
C GLU A 173 43.69 1.63 -24.42
N ARG A 174 43.77 0.29 -24.38
CA ARG A 174 44.79 -0.46 -25.13
C ARG A 174 44.68 -0.24 -26.63
N ALA A 175 43.47 -0.12 -27.18
CA ALA A 175 43.26 0.20 -28.58
C ALA A 175 43.65 1.65 -28.89
N ARG A 176 43.42 2.61 -27.98
CA ARG A 176 43.89 3.99 -28.12
C ARG A 176 45.41 4.05 -28.14
N GLN A 177 46.07 3.42 -27.17
CA GLN A 177 47.54 3.31 -27.13
C GLN A 177 48.09 2.54 -28.32
N GLY A 178 47.41 1.47 -28.74
CA GLY A 178 47.74 0.68 -29.92
C GLY A 178 47.61 1.49 -31.21
N ARG A 179 46.57 2.32 -31.36
CA ARG A 179 46.42 3.25 -32.48
C ARG A 179 47.51 4.31 -32.47
N LEU A 180 47.86 4.85 -31.30
CA LEU A 180 48.94 5.83 -31.17
C LEU A 180 50.29 5.23 -31.60
N ARG A 181 50.63 4.04 -31.07
CA ARG A 181 51.83 3.28 -31.44
C ARG A 181 51.82 2.85 -32.91
N ALA A 182 50.66 2.44 -33.43
CA ALA A 182 50.52 2.06 -34.84
C ALA A 182 50.64 3.27 -35.76
N SER A 183 50.16 4.45 -35.36
CA SER A 183 50.38 5.71 -36.09
C SER A 183 51.87 6.01 -36.15
N PHE A 184 52.55 5.96 -34.99
CA PHE A 184 54.00 6.19 -34.89
C PHE A 184 54.81 5.17 -35.71
N MET A 185 54.50 3.88 -35.59
CA MET A 185 55.15 2.82 -36.36
C MET A 185 54.80 2.88 -37.86
N LYS A 186 53.62 3.37 -38.24
CA LYS A 186 53.26 3.61 -39.64
C LYS A 186 54.03 4.79 -40.22
N GLU A 187 54.37 5.78 -39.40
CA GLU A 187 55.21 6.92 -39.78
C GLU A 187 56.65 6.46 -40.02
N ILE A 188 57.22 5.69 -39.09
CA ILE A 188 58.52 5.01 -39.25
C ILE A 188 58.52 4.11 -40.49
N ARG A 189 57.51 3.26 -40.66
CA ARG A 189 57.43 2.35 -41.80
C ARG A 189 57.20 3.10 -43.11
N ARG A 190 56.52 4.26 -43.12
CA ARG A 190 56.43 5.14 -44.31
C ARG A 190 57.76 5.81 -44.63
N GLU A 191 58.59 6.10 -43.63
CA GLU A 191 59.96 6.58 -43.84
C GLU A 191 60.86 5.47 -44.37
N GLU A 192 60.78 4.27 -43.81
CA GLU A 192 61.46 3.07 -44.31
C GLU A 192 60.97 2.67 -45.72
N GLU A 193 59.66 2.74 -45.99
CA GLU A 193 59.10 2.48 -47.32
C GLU A 193 59.49 3.56 -48.31
N ARG A 194 59.58 4.84 -47.92
CA ARG A 194 60.17 5.89 -48.77
C ARG A 194 61.65 5.64 -49.05
N TYR A 195 62.38 5.09 -48.08
CA TYR A 195 63.79 4.67 -48.20
C TYR A 195 63.98 3.39 -49.03
N HIS A 196 63.02 2.46 -49.01
CA HIS A 196 63.03 1.22 -49.79
C HIS A 196 62.42 1.37 -51.19
N GLN A 197 61.42 2.24 -51.39
CA GLN A 197 60.85 2.60 -52.69
C GLN A 197 61.86 3.36 -53.56
N SER A 198 62.80 4.08 -52.94
CA SER A 198 63.95 4.67 -53.64
C SER A 198 65.02 3.64 -54.05
N ARG A 199 64.87 2.37 -53.64
CA ARG A 199 65.87 1.32 -53.90
C ARG A 199 65.33 0.11 -54.68
N ASN A 200 64.02 -0.12 -54.73
CA ASN A 200 63.40 -1.20 -55.50
C ASN A 200 61.99 -0.81 -55.96
N CYS A 201 61.87 -0.31 -57.18
CA CYS A 201 60.61 -0.31 -57.94
C CYS A 201 60.62 -1.52 -58.87
N ASN A 202 59.96 -2.61 -58.49
CA ASN A 202 59.40 -3.58 -59.43
C ASN A 202 58.15 -4.19 -58.79
N GLY A 203 57.00 -3.81 -59.33
CA GLY A 203 55.71 -4.36 -58.95
C GLY A 203 55.65 -5.83 -59.35
N CYS A 204 55.45 -6.72 -58.39
CA CYS A 204 55.09 -8.09 -58.66
C CYS A 204 53.70 -8.35 -58.09
N THR A 205 52.78 -8.72 -58.98
CA THR A 205 51.46 -9.24 -58.63
C THR A 205 51.61 -10.40 -57.67
N LEU A 206 50.78 -10.42 -56.61
CA LEU A 206 50.84 -11.42 -55.55
C LEU A 206 50.72 -12.85 -56.11
N ASP A 207 51.78 -13.63 -55.91
CA ASP A 207 51.82 -15.07 -56.20
C ASP A 207 50.72 -15.81 -55.43
N TYR A 208 50.08 -16.80 -56.07
CA TYR A 208 48.99 -17.59 -55.50
C TYR A 208 49.42 -18.32 -54.21
N ASN A 209 50.66 -18.80 -54.14
CA ASN A 209 51.20 -19.42 -52.93
C ASN A 209 51.41 -18.40 -51.80
N ALA A 210 51.78 -17.17 -52.15
CA ALA A 210 51.89 -16.07 -51.18
C ALA A 210 50.50 -15.64 -50.65
N ALA A 211 49.47 -15.66 -51.49
CA ALA A 211 48.08 -15.42 -51.08
C ALA A 211 47.57 -16.54 -50.16
N ALA A 212 47.80 -17.81 -50.50
CA ALA A 212 47.43 -18.96 -49.67
C ALA A 212 48.10 -18.92 -48.30
N THR A 213 49.40 -18.60 -48.25
CA THR A 213 50.16 -18.45 -47.01
C THR A 213 49.60 -17.33 -46.13
N ARG A 214 49.16 -16.21 -46.73
CA ARG A 214 48.50 -15.11 -45.99
C ARG A 214 47.17 -15.56 -45.38
N ILE A 215 46.35 -16.28 -46.13
CA ILE A 215 45.07 -16.82 -45.65
C ILE A 215 45.29 -17.81 -44.50
N GLN A 216 46.21 -18.76 -44.69
CA GLN A 216 46.56 -19.75 -43.65
C GLN A 216 47.10 -19.08 -42.39
N LYS A 217 47.98 -18.08 -42.52
CA LYS A 217 48.50 -17.31 -41.38
C LYS A 217 47.38 -16.62 -40.59
N VAL A 218 46.41 -16.02 -41.27
CA VAL A 218 45.27 -15.36 -40.61
C VAL A 218 44.40 -16.39 -39.88
N TRP A 219 44.09 -17.52 -40.52
CA TRP A 219 43.28 -18.59 -39.93
C TRP A 219 43.97 -19.26 -38.74
N LEU A 220 45.22 -19.67 -38.89
CA LEU A 220 46.02 -20.26 -37.81
C LEU A 220 46.16 -19.28 -36.65
N GLY A 221 46.38 -17.99 -36.94
CA GLY A 221 46.38 -16.94 -35.92
C GLY A 221 45.04 -16.83 -35.19
N TYR A 222 43.90 -16.85 -35.90
CA TYR A 222 42.57 -16.80 -35.27
C TYR A 222 42.30 -18.04 -34.42
N SER A 223 42.55 -19.23 -34.96
CA SER A 223 42.36 -20.51 -34.27
C SER A 223 43.20 -20.59 -33.00
N THR A 224 44.47 -20.22 -33.08
CA THR A 224 45.40 -20.22 -31.94
C THR A 224 44.97 -19.19 -30.88
N ARG A 225 44.59 -17.97 -31.27
CA ARG A 225 44.07 -16.97 -30.31
C ARG A 225 42.78 -17.42 -29.64
N LYS A 226 41.89 -18.12 -30.35
CA LYS A 226 40.66 -18.68 -29.80
C LYS A 226 40.97 -19.79 -28.78
N ARG A 227 41.94 -20.66 -29.10
CA ARG A 227 42.44 -21.70 -28.18
C ARG A 227 43.08 -21.10 -26.93
N ILE A 228 44.03 -20.18 -27.08
CA ILE A 228 44.68 -19.49 -25.95
C ILE A 228 43.65 -18.76 -25.07
N LYS A 229 42.64 -18.12 -25.67
CA LYS A 229 41.58 -17.48 -24.88
C LYS A 229 40.80 -18.49 -24.04
N LYS A 230 40.55 -19.69 -24.57
CA LYS A 230 39.89 -20.78 -23.85
C LYS A 230 40.80 -21.31 -22.73
N GLU A 231 42.06 -21.63 -23.05
CA GLU A 231 43.06 -22.11 -22.09
C GLU A 231 43.28 -21.10 -20.94
N ARG A 232 43.37 -19.79 -21.25
CA ARG A 232 43.47 -18.74 -20.23
C ARG A 232 42.23 -18.65 -19.34
N LEU A 233 41.03 -18.85 -19.91
CA LEU A 233 39.80 -18.87 -19.09
C LEU A 233 39.79 -20.10 -18.17
N GLU A 234 40.19 -21.26 -18.69
CA GLU A 234 40.32 -22.49 -17.90
C GLU A 234 41.38 -22.35 -16.80
N GLU A 235 42.51 -21.71 -17.10
CA GLU A 235 43.56 -21.40 -16.12
C GLU A 235 43.08 -20.41 -15.05
N MET A 236 42.37 -19.34 -15.43
CA MET A 236 41.80 -18.38 -14.47
C MET A 236 40.77 -19.04 -13.55
N VAL A 237 39.98 -20.00 -14.06
CA VAL A 237 39.08 -20.82 -13.25
C VAL A 237 39.85 -21.77 -12.34
N PHE A 238 40.88 -22.44 -12.87
CA PHE A 238 41.74 -23.36 -12.12
C PHE A 238 42.48 -22.67 -10.97
N LEU A 239 43.00 -21.45 -11.21
CA LEU A 239 43.66 -20.61 -10.21
C LEU A 239 42.68 -19.96 -9.21
N GLY A 240 41.37 -20.14 -9.39
CA GLY A 240 40.34 -19.56 -8.52
C GLY A 240 40.09 -18.06 -8.70
N MET A 241 40.62 -17.46 -9.78
CA MET A 241 40.43 -16.04 -10.12
C MET A 241 39.08 -15.77 -10.79
N LEU A 242 38.44 -16.80 -11.35
CA LEU A 242 37.07 -16.75 -11.87
C LEU A 242 36.28 -17.95 -11.32
N PRO A 243 34.99 -17.77 -10.97
CA PRO A 243 34.17 -18.89 -10.56
C PRO A 243 33.97 -19.86 -11.75
N PRO A 244 34.04 -21.19 -11.53
CA PRO A 244 33.63 -22.19 -12.51
C PRO A 244 32.23 -21.87 -13.06
N PRO A 245 31.97 -22.08 -14.37
CA PRO A 245 30.68 -21.76 -14.98
C PRO A 245 29.49 -22.52 -14.38
N GLN A 246 29.73 -23.58 -13.61
CA GLN A 246 28.70 -24.31 -12.86
C GLN A 246 28.33 -23.68 -11.51
N GLN A 247 29.19 -22.85 -10.91
CA GLN A 247 28.91 -22.14 -9.65
C GLN A 247 27.95 -20.95 -9.81
N VAL A 248 27.60 -20.58 -11.04
CA VAL A 248 26.57 -19.57 -11.33
C VAL A 248 25.15 -20.15 -11.12
N LYS A 249 25.03 -21.45 -10.87
CA LYS A 249 23.75 -22.08 -10.50
C LYS A 249 23.45 -21.82 -9.02
N GLN A 250 22.19 -21.53 -8.71
CA GLN A 250 21.71 -21.36 -7.34
C GLN A 250 22.16 -22.55 -6.48
N SER A 251 22.51 -22.28 -5.22
CA SER A 251 22.90 -23.33 -4.30
C SER A 251 21.74 -24.31 -4.10
N VAL A 252 22.02 -25.60 -3.90
CA VAL A 252 21.01 -26.62 -3.57
C VAL A 252 20.17 -26.20 -2.35
N ALA A 253 20.77 -25.45 -1.42
CA ALA A 253 20.04 -24.90 -0.28
C ALA A 253 19.03 -23.81 -0.68
N GLN A 254 19.38 -22.96 -1.66
CA GLN A 254 18.48 -21.93 -2.19
C GLN A 254 17.33 -22.56 -2.97
N GLU A 255 17.60 -23.56 -3.82
CA GLU A 255 16.55 -24.28 -4.54
C GLU A 255 15.57 -24.97 -3.59
N ARG A 256 16.09 -25.62 -2.53
CA ARG A 256 15.23 -26.21 -1.49
C ARG A 256 14.42 -25.16 -0.73
N MET A 257 15.00 -24.00 -0.45
CA MET A 257 14.28 -22.88 0.17
C MET A 257 13.13 -22.42 -0.72
N GLU A 258 13.38 -22.17 -2.01
CA GLU A 258 12.35 -21.76 -2.97
C GLU A 258 11.22 -22.80 -3.10
N GLN A 259 11.55 -24.10 -3.09
CA GLN A 259 10.56 -25.17 -3.10
C GLN A 259 9.69 -25.19 -1.83
N VAL A 260 10.29 -25.00 -0.65
CA VAL A 260 9.56 -24.94 0.61
C VAL A 260 8.67 -23.70 0.69
N GLU A 261 9.18 -22.53 0.28
CA GLU A 261 8.41 -21.30 0.21
C GLU A 261 7.23 -21.44 -0.77
N GLY A 262 7.47 -22.02 -1.95
CA GLY A 262 6.43 -22.31 -2.93
C GLY A 262 5.37 -23.29 -2.40
N GLY A 263 5.80 -24.35 -1.72
CA GLY A 263 4.90 -25.32 -1.08
C GLY A 263 4.02 -24.67 -0.02
N ARG A 264 4.58 -23.80 0.84
CA ARG A 264 3.82 -23.07 1.87
C ARG A 264 2.73 -22.17 1.29
N ARG A 265 3.00 -21.52 0.14
CA ARG A 265 1.99 -20.70 -0.55
C ARG A 265 0.81 -21.51 -1.08
N LEU A 266 1.04 -22.74 -1.54
CA LEU A 266 -0.05 -23.64 -1.94
C LEU A 266 -0.93 -24.01 -0.75
N VAL A 267 -0.32 -24.29 0.41
CA VAL A 267 -1.08 -24.58 1.65
C VAL A 267 -1.84 -23.34 2.13
N GLN A 268 -1.28 -22.14 1.97
CA GLN A 268 -1.98 -20.88 2.28
C GLN A 268 -3.28 -20.74 1.47
N ASP A 269 -3.21 -20.97 0.15
CA ASP A 269 -4.39 -20.89 -0.72
C ASP A 269 -5.46 -21.91 -0.29
N GLN A 270 -5.05 -23.14 0.04
CA GLN A 270 -5.96 -24.18 0.55
C GLN A 270 -6.61 -23.79 1.88
N HIS A 271 -5.82 -23.34 2.86
CA HIS A 271 -6.35 -22.95 4.17
C HIS A 271 -7.27 -21.73 4.10
N GLU A 272 -7.01 -20.80 3.17
CA GLU A 272 -7.89 -19.65 2.94
C GLU A 272 -9.23 -20.09 2.34
N GLU A 273 -9.22 -21.01 1.37
CA GLU A 273 -10.44 -21.58 0.79
C GLU A 273 -11.25 -22.36 1.84
N ASP A 274 -10.58 -23.18 2.64
CA ASP A 274 -11.20 -23.94 3.73
C ASP A 274 -11.78 -23.02 4.81
N PHE A 275 -11.05 -21.97 5.18
CA PHE A 275 -11.50 -20.95 6.12
C PHE A 275 -12.75 -20.24 5.61
N GLN A 276 -12.76 -19.80 4.35
CA GLN A 276 -13.91 -19.10 3.79
C GLN A 276 -15.15 -19.99 3.73
N GLN A 277 -15.00 -21.26 3.31
CA GLN A 277 -16.11 -22.22 3.34
C GLN A 277 -16.59 -22.52 4.77
N ALA A 278 -15.67 -22.59 5.73
CA ALA A 278 -16.01 -22.82 7.13
C ALA A 278 -16.77 -21.64 7.75
N LYS A 279 -16.48 -20.38 7.36
CA LYS A 279 -17.24 -19.20 7.83
C LYS A 279 -18.73 -19.34 7.53
N ASP A 280 -19.08 -19.79 6.33
CA ASP A 280 -20.48 -19.95 5.91
C ASP A 280 -21.12 -21.16 6.62
N LYS A 281 -20.44 -22.32 6.64
CA LYS A 281 -20.92 -23.53 7.32
C LYS A 281 -21.15 -23.31 8.82
N ILE A 282 -20.23 -22.62 9.49
CA ILE A 282 -20.36 -22.30 10.93
C ILE A 282 -21.48 -21.31 11.15
N LYS A 283 -21.65 -20.30 10.29
CA LYS A 283 -22.77 -19.35 10.37
C LYS A 283 -24.12 -20.09 10.28
N ASP A 284 -24.27 -20.99 9.31
CA ASP A 284 -25.49 -21.79 9.16
C ASP A 284 -25.73 -22.67 10.38
N SER A 285 -24.70 -23.34 10.89
CA SER A 285 -24.79 -24.16 12.10
C SER A 285 -25.19 -23.36 13.34
N VAL A 286 -24.64 -22.15 13.54
CA VAL A 286 -25.01 -21.26 14.67
C VAL A 286 -26.47 -20.82 14.52
N ARG A 287 -26.90 -20.47 13.32
CA ARG A 287 -28.29 -20.06 13.04
C ARG A 287 -29.29 -21.18 13.31
N GLU A 288 -28.95 -22.43 12.99
CA GLU A 288 -29.84 -23.57 13.21
C GLU A 288 -29.89 -24.02 14.68
N VAL A 289 -28.73 -24.08 15.36
CA VAL A 289 -28.63 -24.62 16.72
C VAL A 289 -28.92 -23.54 17.77
N GLU A 290 -28.30 -22.37 17.67
CA GLU A 290 -28.36 -21.32 18.69
C GLU A 290 -29.40 -20.24 18.36
N GLY A 291 -29.74 -20.08 17.08
CA GLY A 291 -30.71 -19.08 16.61
C GLY A 291 -32.08 -19.14 17.31
N PRO A 292 -32.72 -20.32 17.48
CA PRO A 292 -33.99 -20.43 18.20
C PRO A 292 -33.88 -19.99 19.67
N ASP A 293 -32.80 -20.35 20.35
CA ASP A 293 -32.57 -20.00 21.75
C ASP A 293 -32.31 -18.50 21.91
N MET A 294 -31.50 -17.91 21.01
CA MET A 294 -31.30 -16.45 20.93
C MET A 294 -32.64 -15.73 20.68
N GLN A 295 -33.47 -16.25 19.77
CA GLN A 295 -34.77 -15.69 19.44
C GLN A 295 -35.70 -15.69 20.66
N GLN A 296 -35.80 -16.81 21.37
CA GLN A 296 -36.62 -16.93 22.58
C GLN A 296 -36.13 -16.00 23.68
N THR A 297 -34.82 -15.99 23.94
CA THR A 297 -34.21 -15.14 24.96
C THR A 297 -34.50 -13.65 24.70
N LEU A 298 -34.30 -13.19 23.46
CA LEU A 298 -34.59 -11.81 23.07
C LEU A 298 -36.09 -11.49 23.18
N GLN A 299 -36.98 -12.39 22.74
CA GLN A 299 -38.42 -12.20 22.88
C GLN A 299 -38.85 -12.10 24.35
N GLU A 300 -38.34 -12.97 25.22
CA GLU A 300 -38.66 -12.97 26.64
C GLU A 300 -38.19 -11.69 27.32
N GLN A 301 -36.96 -11.25 27.04
CA GLN A 301 -36.44 -9.96 27.54
C GLN A 301 -37.31 -8.77 27.09
N ILE A 302 -37.75 -8.75 25.82
CA ILE A 302 -38.63 -7.68 25.31
C ILE A 302 -40.04 -7.76 25.93
N ARG A 303 -40.60 -8.97 26.11
CA ARG A 303 -41.90 -9.17 26.79
C ARG A 303 -41.83 -8.68 28.24
N GLN A 304 -40.76 -9.03 28.94
CA GLN A 304 -40.50 -8.58 30.30
C GLN A 304 -40.46 -7.05 30.35
N TRP A 305 -39.75 -6.42 29.41
CA TRP A 305 -39.74 -4.96 29.29
C TRP A 305 -41.13 -4.35 29.04
N PHE A 306 -41.98 -4.98 28.22
CA PHE A 306 -43.37 -4.52 28.03
C PHE A 306 -44.18 -4.56 29.32
N ILE A 307 -43.99 -5.59 30.14
CA ILE A 307 -44.70 -5.77 31.41
C ILE A 307 -44.23 -4.70 32.40
N GLU A 308 -42.91 -4.55 32.60
CA GLU A 308 -42.34 -3.58 33.53
C GLU A 308 -42.74 -2.14 33.18
N CYS A 309 -42.70 -1.78 31.90
CA CYS A 309 -43.16 -0.46 31.45
C CYS A 309 -44.64 -0.25 31.73
N ARG A 310 -45.48 -1.27 31.56
CA ARG A 310 -46.91 -1.18 31.82
C ARG A 310 -47.22 -1.09 33.32
N ASP A 311 -46.53 -1.86 34.15
CA ASP A 311 -46.72 -1.82 35.60
C ASP A 311 -46.34 -0.44 36.16
N ALA A 312 -45.34 0.23 35.57
CA ALA A 312 -44.92 1.57 35.94
C ALA A 312 -45.82 2.70 35.39
N THR A 313 -46.28 2.63 34.13
CA THR A 313 -47.00 3.74 33.46
C THR A 313 -48.49 3.49 33.17
N GLY A 314 -48.98 2.27 33.39
CA GLY A 314 -50.36 1.86 33.14
C GLY A 314 -50.74 1.66 31.66
N LYS A 315 -49.82 1.91 30.71
CA LYS A 315 -50.01 1.71 29.26
C LYS A 315 -48.81 1.00 28.64
N PHE A 316 -49.00 0.34 27.50
CA PHE A 316 -47.89 -0.25 26.77
C PHE A 316 -47.00 0.81 26.09
N PRO A 317 -45.65 0.65 26.14
CA PRO A 317 -44.71 1.59 25.54
C PRO A 317 -44.80 1.64 24.00
N ASP A 318 -44.25 2.69 23.37
CA ASP A 318 -44.08 2.75 21.92
C ASP A 318 -42.75 2.07 21.53
N TYR A 319 -42.79 1.05 20.68
CA TYR A 319 -41.59 0.32 20.25
C TYR A 319 -40.69 1.19 19.34
N PRO A 320 -39.36 1.24 19.55
CA PRO A 320 -38.46 2.02 18.72
C PRO A 320 -38.49 1.61 17.23
N SER A 321 -38.37 2.60 16.34
CA SER A 321 -38.35 2.34 14.90
C SER A 321 -37.01 1.72 14.47
N VAL A 322 -36.94 1.14 13.26
CA VAL A 322 -35.70 0.55 12.72
C VAL A 322 -34.61 1.62 12.60
N ASP A 323 -35.00 2.85 12.24
CA ASP A 323 -34.10 3.99 12.07
C ASP A 323 -33.55 4.53 13.40
N ASP A 324 -34.25 4.26 14.52
CA ASP A 324 -33.83 4.65 15.87
C ASP A 324 -32.97 3.57 16.57
N GLY A 325 -32.70 2.43 15.92
CA GLY A 325 -31.90 1.33 16.48
C GLY A 325 -32.70 0.19 17.11
N GLY A 326 -34.03 0.17 17.02
CA GLY A 326 -34.86 -0.98 17.44
C GLY A 326 -34.68 -1.38 18.92
N SER A 327 -34.55 -2.68 19.19
CA SER A 327 -34.31 -3.21 20.54
C SER A 327 -32.95 -2.86 21.13
N LEU A 328 -31.95 -2.43 20.34
CA LEU A 328 -30.66 -1.99 20.88
C LEU A 328 -30.83 -0.81 21.85
N VAL A 329 -31.80 0.07 21.60
CA VAL A 329 -32.12 1.20 22.50
C VAL A 329 -32.80 0.73 23.79
N ILE A 330 -33.49 -0.40 23.74
CA ILE A 330 -34.16 -1.01 24.90
C ILE A 330 -33.11 -1.65 25.83
N PHE A 331 -32.07 -2.26 25.24
CA PHE A 331 -31.02 -2.97 25.98
C PHE A 331 -29.76 -2.16 26.29
N ALA A 332 -29.61 -0.96 25.72
CA ALA A 332 -28.62 0.02 26.13
C ALA A 332 -28.98 0.56 27.53
N GLN A 333 -28.62 -0.19 28.58
CA GLN A 333 -28.80 0.07 30.02
C GLN A 333 -29.39 1.45 30.35
N LYS A 334 -30.72 1.55 30.32
CA LYS A 334 -31.48 2.68 30.88
C LYS A 334 -32.41 2.12 31.94
N THR A 335 -32.39 2.71 33.13
CA THR A 335 -33.25 2.29 34.23
C THR A 335 -34.72 2.54 33.88
N PRO A 336 -35.68 1.72 34.38
CA PRO A 336 -37.11 1.85 34.10
C PRO A 336 -37.66 3.27 34.36
N GLU A 337 -37.09 3.96 35.33
CA GLU A 337 -37.44 5.34 35.72
C GLU A 337 -37.08 6.38 34.65
N GLN A 338 -35.96 6.20 33.93
CA GLN A 338 -35.54 7.10 32.85
C GLN A 338 -36.42 6.95 31.60
N LEU A 339 -36.91 5.73 31.35
CA LEU A 339 -37.86 5.45 30.27
C LEU A 339 -39.25 6.02 30.58
N ALA A 340 -39.71 5.95 31.83
CA ALA A 340 -40.95 6.60 32.26
C ALA A 340 -40.88 8.14 32.10
N ALA A 341 -39.74 8.75 32.44
CA ALA A 341 -39.51 10.19 32.26
C ALA A 341 -39.45 10.60 30.77
N GLU A 342 -38.82 9.81 29.90
CA GLU A 342 -38.73 10.09 28.46
C GLU A 342 -40.09 9.91 27.76
N LEU A 343 -40.90 8.92 28.21
CA LEU A 343 -42.27 8.71 27.73
C LEU A 343 -43.23 9.81 28.20
N ALA A 344 -43.11 10.28 29.44
CA ALA A 344 -43.86 11.43 29.95
C ALA A 344 -43.50 12.72 29.17
N ALA A 345 -42.22 12.93 28.86
CA ALA A 345 -41.77 14.06 28.04
C ALA A 345 -42.32 13.98 26.60
N LYS A 346 -42.41 12.78 26.00
CA LYS A 346 -43.00 12.58 24.67
C LYS A 346 -44.53 12.70 24.67
N GLU A 347 -45.23 12.28 25.73
CA GLU A 347 -46.67 12.54 25.89
C GLU A 347 -46.95 14.05 26.04
N GLU A 348 -46.13 14.78 26.81
CA GLU A 348 -46.18 16.24 26.90
C GLU A 348 -45.91 16.94 25.56
N GLU A 349 -44.96 16.43 24.76
CA GLU A 349 -44.65 17.01 23.44
C GLU A 349 -45.77 16.73 22.41
N LYS A 350 -46.38 15.53 22.47
CA LYS A 350 -47.58 15.18 21.68
C LYS A 350 -48.79 16.03 22.09
N GLU A 351 -48.95 16.34 23.39
CA GLU A 351 -49.94 17.31 23.89
C GLU A 351 -49.67 18.74 23.42
N LYS A 352 -48.41 19.22 23.49
CA LYS A 352 -48.00 20.54 23.01
C LYS A 352 -48.16 20.69 21.49
N ARG A 353 -47.94 19.62 20.71
CA ARG A 353 -48.22 19.57 19.25
C ARG A 353 -49.72 19.52 18.92
N LYS A 354 -50.56 18.93 19.78
CA LYS A 354 -52.03 18.99 19.65
C LYS A 354 -52.57 20.39 20.00
N LYS A 355 -52.01 21.06 21.02
CA LYS A 355 -52.35 22.46 21.38
C LYS A 355 -51.91 23.48 20.31
N LYS A 356 -50.73 23.32 19.69
CA LYS A 356 -50.27 24.19 18.58
C LYS A 356 -51.04 24.08 17.25
N LYS A 357 -51.99 23.14 17.12
CA LYS A 357 -52.89 23.05 15.95
C LYS A 357 -54.23 23.77 16.14
N GLY A 358 -54.49 24.32 17.33
CA GLY A 358 -55.75 25.02 17.68
C GLY A 358 -55.69 26.54 17.64
N GLU A 359 -54.51 27.16 17.52
CA GLU A 359 -54.39 28.62 17.65
C GLU A 359 -53.56 29.22 16.51
N LYS A 360 -54.25 29.70 15.48
CA LYS A 360 -53.68 30.52 14.42
C LYS A 360 -54.67 31.61 14.05
N GLY A 361 -54.52 32.79 14.65
CA GLY A 361 -55.24 34.00 14.25
C GLY A 361 -54.79 35.26 14.99
N LYS A 362 -54.14 36.18 14.25
CA LYS A 362 -54.00 37.65 14.46
C LYS A 362 -53.08 38.14 15.61
N SER A 363 -51.90 38.70 15.28
CA SER A 363 -51.57 40.15 15.00
C SER A 363 -51.48 40.98 16.29
N SER A 364 -50.55 41.92 16.56
CA SER A 364 -49.54 42.68 15.81
C SER A 364 -48.87 43.68 16.77
N GLY A 365 -47.56 43.98 16.60
CA GLY A 365 -46.86 45.21 17.07
C GLY A 365 -46.71 45.40 18.60
N LYS A 366 -45.81 46.21 19.16
CA LYS A 366 -44.70 47.06 18.70
C LYS A 366 -44.00 47.59 19.98
N GLU A 367 -42.67 47.76 19.92
CA GLU A 367 -41.83 48.73 20.68
C GLU A 367 -41.78 48.79 22.22
N GLY A 368 -40.56 49.01 22.74
CA GLY A 368 -40.33 49.53 24.10
C GLY A 368 -38.93 49.25 24.63
N LYS A 369 -38.13 50.29 24.85
CA LYS A 369 -36.68 50.35 25.10
C LYS A 369 -36.43 50.96 26.49
N GLU A 370 -35.25 50.67 27.08
CA GLU A 370 -34.48 51.34 28.17
C GLU A 370 -34.23 50.46 29.41
N LYS A 371 -33.01 50.08 29.79
CA LYS A 371 -31.74 50.75 30.20
C LYS A 371 -31.69 51.23 31.67
N LYS A 372 -30.83 50.57 32.46
CA LYS A 372 -29.93 51.08 33.54
C LYS A 372 -28.91 49.95 33.81
N LYS A 373 -27.59 50.03 33.50
CA LYS A 373 -26.46 50.76 34.15
C LYS A 373 -26.43 50.58 35.68
N ASP A 374 -25.34 50.27 36.38
CA ASP A 374 -23.88 50.29 36.13
C ASP A 374 -23.20 49.33 37.14
N GLY A 375 -21.96 48.91 36.88
CA GLY A 375 -21.16 48.15 37.87
C GLY A 375 -19.84 47.60 37.32
N LYS A 376 -18.85 48.49 37.18
CA LYS A 376 -17.52 48.28 36.62
C LYS A 376 -16.54 47.80 37.70
N GLY A 377 -15.79 46.73 37.43
CA GLY A 377 -14.60 46.33 38.19
C GLY A 377 -13.64 45.54 37.30
N LYS A 378 -12.51 46.15 36.92
CA LYS A 378 -11.52 45.65 35.97
C LYS A 378 -10.18 45.55 36.69
N GLY A 379 -9.51 44.40 36.61
CA GLY A 379 -8.10 44.20 36.99
C GLY A 379 -7.68 42.81 36.51
N LYS A 380 -7.23 42.62 35.27
CA LYS A 380 -5.89 42.90 34.71
C LYS A 380 -4.80 42.04 35.37
N GLY A 381 -4.62 40.83 34.83
CA GLY A 381 -3.43 39.99 34.99
C GLY A 381 -3.10 39.38 33.63
N LYS A 382 -2.56 40.20 32.72
CA LYS A 382 -2.03 39.77 31.42
C LYS A 382 -0.51 39.77 31.55
N LYS A 383 0.07 38.65 31.97
CA LYS A 383 1.51 38.40 31.99
C LYS A 383 1.79 36.89 32.11
N SER A 384 1.75 36.19 30.99
CA SER A 384 2.43 34.89 30.75
C SER A 384 2.20 34.27 29.35
N ASP A 385 1.56 34.94 28.38
CA ASP A 385 1.38 34.35 27.03
C ASP A 385 2.65 34.33 26.16
N ALA A 386 3.68 35.12 26.49
CA ALA A 386 4.91 35.17 25.67
C ALA A 386 5.85 33.97 25.90
N ASP A 387 5.87 33.39 27.10
CA ASP A 387 6.67 32.19 27.40
C ASP A 387 6.00 30.91 26.86
N ALA A 388 4.66 30.87 26.82
CA ALA A 388 3.92 29.74 26.26
C ALA A 388 4.03 29.67 24.73
N GLU A 389 4.07 30.83 24.05
CA GLU A 389 4.30 30.90 22.59
C GLU A 389 5.74 30.54 22.18
N GLU A 390 6.76 30.79 23.02
CA GLU A 390 8.15 30.36 22.77
C GLU A 390 8.43 28.89 23.13
N GLU A 391 7.67 28.30 24.06
CA GLU A 391 7.70 26.86 24.36
C GLU A 391 6.99 26.02 23.29
N GLU A 392 6.02 26.58 22.55
CA GLU A 392 5.39 25.91 21.39
C GLU A 392 6.19 25.99 20.08
N GLN A 393 7.19 26.87 20.00
CA GLN A 393 8.08 27.03 18.83
C GLN A 393 9.15 25.93 18.76
N GLY A 394 8.73 24.68 18.64
CA GLY A 394 9.63 23.57 18.32
C GLY A 394 8.92 22.48 17.54
N TRP A 395 9.73 21.60 16.96
CA TRP A 395 9.22 20.46 16.24
C TRP A 395 8.51 19.49 17.19
N LYS A 396 7.31 19.06 16.79
CA LYS A 396 6.55 17.93 17.36
C LYS A 396 6.32 16.94 16.22
N MET A 397 6.32 15.65 16.55
CA MET A 397 5.99 14.58 15.59
C MET A 397 4.62 14.85 14.96
N ALA A 398 4.51 14.72 13.63
CA ALA A 398 3.23 14.91 12.96
C ALA A 398 2.23 13.81 13.36
N PRO A 399 0.92 14.13 13.47
CA PRO A 399 -0.08 13.11 13.75
C PRO A 399 -0.13 12.08 12.61
N SER A 400 0.00 10.80 12.95
CA SER A 400 -0.05 9.71 11.98
C SER A 400 -1.48 9.24 11.74
N SER A 401 -1.80 8.96 10.48
CA SER A 401 -3.04 8.29 10.08
C SER A 401 -3.00 6.76 10.29
N PHE A 402 -1.81 6.19 10.47
CA PHE A 402 -1.58 4.74 10.53
C PHE A 402 -1.30 4.20 11.92
N LEU A 403 -0.94 5.04 12.90
CA LEU A 403 -0.79 4.64 14.31
C LEU A 403 -2.03 3.89 14.87
N PRO A 404 -3.28 4.32 14.61
CA PRO A 404 -4.46 3.62 15.13
C PRO A 404 -4.54 2.15 14.66
N ALA A 405 -4.22 1.88 13.40
CA ALA A 405 -4.23 0.53 12.84
C ALA A 405 -3.15 -0.37 13.49
N MET A 406 -1.97 0.18 13.77
CA MET A 406 -0.91 -0.56 14.47
C MET A 406 -1.28 -0.87 15.92
N VAL A 407 -1.90 0.09 16.61
CA VAL A 407 -2.38 -0.09 17.99
C VAL A 407 -3.51 -1.14 18.04
N GLU A 408 -4.47 -1.08 17.12
CA GLU A 408 -5.56 -2.07 17.00
C GLU A 408 -5.02 -3.48 16.74
N GLY A 409 -4.07 -3.62 15.81
CA GLY A 409 -3.45 -4.90 15.50
C GLY A 409 -2.61 -5.46 16.66
N SER A 410 -1.83 -4.61 17.34
CA SER A 410 -1.08 -5.00 18.56
C SER A 410 -2.01 -5.43 19.69
N LYS A 411 -3.12 -4.70 19.89
CA LYS A 411 -4.16 -5.07 20.86
C LYS A 411 -4.77 -6.44 20.53
N THR A 412 -5.13 -6.66 19.27
CA THR A 412 -5.68 -7.95 18.80
C THR A 412 -4.68 -9.08 19.03
N TYR A 413 -3.39 -8.85 18.78
CA TYR A 413 -2.36 -9.85 19.08
C TYR A 413 -2.30 -10.19 20.57
N LYS A 414 -2.23 -9.19 21.45
CA LYS A 414 -2.15 -9.37 22.90
C LYS A 414 -3.38 -10.09 23.47
N GLU A 415 -4.57 -9.68 23.07
CA GLU A 415 -5.83 -10.20 23.62
C GLU A 415 -6.19 -11.59 23.09
N VAL A 416 -5.95 -11.82 21.79
CA VAL A 416 -6.42 -13.05 21.12
C VAL A 416 -5.32 -14.10 20.99
N TRP A 417 -4.09 -13.71 20.64
CA TRP A 417 -3.06 -14.64 20.16
C TRP A 417 -1.89 -14.87 21.12
N GLN A 418 -1.52 -13.90 21.95
CA GLN A 418 -0.30 -13.98 22.78
C GLN A 418 -0.33 -15.10 23.82
N LEU A 419 -1.47 -15.31 24.48
CA LEU A 419 -1.62 -16.29 25.57
C LEU A 419 -2.33 -17.57 25.13
N ARG A 420 -2.55 -17.74 23.83
CA ARG A 420 -3.37 -18.83 23.32
C ARG A 420 -2.55 -20.10 23.13
N ASP A 421 -3.02 -21.21 23.68
CA ASP A 421 -2.37 -22.50 23.49
C ASP A 421 -2.71 -23.08 22.11
N GLU A 422 -1.68 -23.24 21.29
CA GLU A 422 -1.76 -23.86 19.96
C GLU A 422 -0.94 -25.15 19.87
N SER A 423 -0.62 -25.76 21.02
CA SER A 423 0.17 -26.99 21.08
C SER A 423 -0.39 -28.14 20.22
N GLN A 424 -1.70 -28.15 19.94
CA GLN A 424 -2.35 -29.15 19.10
C GLN A 424 -2.56 -28.71 17.63
N ASN A 425 -2.35 -27.44 17.29
CA ASN A 425 -2.56 -26.91 15.93
C ASN A 425 -1.26 -26.87 15.11
N PHE A 426 -0.65 -28.05 14.92
CA PHE A 426 0.62 -28.19 14.17
C PHE A 426 0.48 -27.80 12.70
N THR A 427 -0.69 -28.09 12.10
CA THR A 427 -1.00 -27.77 10.70
C THR A 427 -1.30 -26.30 10.49
N GLN A 428 -1.55 -25.51 11.54
CA GLN A 428 -1.88 -24.08 11.43
C GLN A 428 -3.17 -23.84 10.60
N THR A 429 -4.19 -24.66 10.86
CA THR A 429 -5.55 -24.45 10.34
C THR A 429 -6.26 -23.34 11.11
N PHE A 430 -7.37 -22.82 10.58
CA PHE A 430 -8.16 -21.80 11.26
C PHE A 430 -8.74 -22.30 12.59
N ASP A 431 -9.03 -21.36 13.49
CA ASP A 431 -9.72 -21.63 14.75
C ASP A 431 -11.23 -21.46 14.58
N ALA A 432 -11.95 -22.58 14.65
CA ALA A 432 -13.41 -22.62 14.52
C ALA A 432 -14.16 -21.93 15.66
N GLN A 433 -13.58 -21.83 16.86
CA GLN A 433 -14.22 -21.15 18.00
C GLN A 433 -14.28 -19.65 17.78
N LEU A 434 -13.18 -19.04 17.31
CA LEU A 434 -13.18 -17.62 16.96
C LEU A 434 -14.18 -17.30 15.84
N VAL A 435 -14.26 -18.17 14.83
CA VAL A 435 -15.24 -18.01 13.75
C VAL A 435 -16.66 -18.12 14.31
N ARG A 436 -16.91 -19.07 15.21
CA ARG A 436 -18.22 -19.23 15.85
C ARG A 436 -18.60 -17.99 16.66
N GLU A 437 -17.69 -17.43 17.43
CA GLU A 437 -17.92 -16.20 18.20
C GLU A 437 -18.21 -14.99 17.30
N GLU A 438 -17.42 -14.79 16.24
CA GLU A 438 -17.66 -13.74 15.22
C GLU A 438 -19.04 -13.92 14.56
N LYS A 439 -19.39 -15.15 14.17
CA LYS A 439 -20.67 -15.47 13.52
C LYS A 439 -21.86 -15.45 14.47
N ARG A 440 -21.67 -15.71 15.76
CA ARG A 440 -22.73 -15.58 16.79
C ARG A 440 -23.26 -14.16 16.85
N VAL A 441 -22.37 -13.16 16.85
CA VAL A 441 -22.79 -11.74 16.86
C VAL A 441 -23.56 -11.40 15.58
N GLU A 442 -23.09 -11.83 14.41
CA GLU A 442 -23.76 -11.59 13.13
C GLU A 442 -25.16 -12.25 13.09
N VAL A 443 -25.27 -13.50 13.54
CA VAL A 443 -26.55 -14.23 13.62
C VAL A 443 -27.47 -13.60 14.66
N GLU A 444 -26.96 -13.19 15.82
CA GLU A 444 -27.76 -12.52 16.85
C GLU A 444 -28.36 -11.22 16.33
N GLU A 445 -27.61 -10.43 15.56
CA GLU A 445 -28.14 -9.22 14.91
C GLU A 445 -29.24 -9.54 13.88
N GLU A 446 -29.05 -10.57 13.04
CA GLU A 446 -30.06 -11.03 12.09
C GLU A 446 -31.34 -11.52 12.80
N VAL A 447 -31.19 -12.29 13.88
CA VAL A 447 -32.30 -12.78 14.71
C VAL A 447 -32.98 -11.61 15.41
N ARG A 448 -32.23 -10.64 15.92
CA ARG A 448 -32.76 -9.44 16.60
C ARG A 448 -33.66 -8.63 15.69
N VAL A 449 -33.29 -8.41 14.43
CA VAL A 449 -34.15 -7.72 13.45
C VAL A 449 -35.46 -8.47 13.22
N GLN A 450 -35.42 -9.81 13.17
CA GLN A 450 -36.62 -10.64 13.03
C GLN A 450 -37.50 -10.57 14.28
N VAL A 451 -36.88 -10.66 15.46
CA VAL A 451 -37.57 -10.53 16.76
C VAL A 451 -38.21 -9.15 16.89
N ASP A 452 -37.52 -8.06 16.56
CA ASP A 452 -38.06 -6.71 16.63
C ASP A 452 -39.35 -6.54 15.83
N GLU A 453 -39.40 -7.12 14.63
CA GLU A 453 -40.59 -7.06 13.79
C GLU A 453 -41.74 -7.90 14.36
N LEU A 454 -41.45 -9.09 14.91
CA LEU A 454 -42.43 -9.91 15.61
C LEU A 454 -42.97 -9.21 16.86
N MET A 455 -42.09 -8.64 17.70
CA MET A 455 -42.45 -7.95 18.93
C MET A 455 -43.25 -6.67 18.67
N ARG A 456 -43.00 -5.97 17.55
CA ARG A 456 -43.88 -4.86 17.09
C ARG A 456 -45.29 -5.32 16.75
N GLN A 457 -45.43 -6.51 16.18
CA GLN A 457 -46.75 -7.09 15.87
C GLN A 457 -47.45 -7.54 17.16
N GLU A 458 -46.74 -8.19 18.07
CA GLU A 458 -47.28 -8.57 19.38
C GLU A 458 -47.73 -7.36 20.19
N LEU A 459 -46.93 -6.30 20.23
CA LEU A 459 -47.27 -5.06 20.95
C LEU A 459 -48.50 -4.37 20.35
N LYS A 460 -48.68 -4.39 19.02
CA LYS A 460 -49.92 -3.92 18.38
C LYS A 460 -51.12 -4.75 18.83
N ASN A 461 -50.98 -6.08 18.86
CA ASN A 461 -52.04 -6.98 19.29
C ASN A 461 -52.39 -6.79 20.77
N LEU A 462 -51.39 -6.63 21.64
CA LEU A 462 -51.56 -6.38 23.07
C LEU A 462 -52.27 -5.04 23.34
N LYS A 463 -51.88 -3.96 22.64
CA LYS A 463 -52.58 -2.65 22.70
C LYS A 463 -54.04 -2.76 22.26
N ILE A 464 -54.35 -3.58 21.25
CA ILE A 464 -55.73 -3.79 20.79
C ILE A 464 -56.54 -4.60 21.81
N ALA A 465 -55.97 -5.68 22.35
CA ALA A 465 -56.67 -6.63 23.22
C ALA A 465 -56.94 -6.08 24.62
N VAL A 466 -55.95 -5.39 25.20
CA VAL A 466 -55.96 -4.99 26.62
C VAL A 466 -56.43 -3.54 26.79
N ASP A 467 -55.84 -2.61 26.06
CA ASP A 467 -56.18 -1.18 26.19
C ASP A 467 -57.46 -0.82 25.41
N ARG A 468 -58.05 -1.78 24.67
CA ARG A 468 -59.20 -1.60 23.75
C ARG A 468 -59.02 -0.39 22.80
N VAL A 469 -57.77 -0.01 22.51
CA VAL A 469 -57.45 1.05 21.56
C VAL A 469 -57.68 0.48 20.17
N LYS A 470 -58.91 0.68 19.65
CA LYS A 470 -59.22 0.38 18.26
C LYS A 470 -58.29 1.20 17.38
N ASP A 471 -57.42 0.51 16.65
CA ASP A 471 -56.73 1.09 15.50
C ASP A 471 -57.79 1.76 14.62
N LYS A 472 -57.72 3.09 14.47
CA LYS A 472 -58.53 3.80 13.49
C LYS A 472 -58.04 3.37 12.11
N LYS A 473 -58.54 2.24 11.62
CA LYS A 473 -58.52 1.84 10.21
C LYS A 473 -59.08 3.02 9.41
N LYS A 474 -58.20 3.82 8.83
CA LYS A 474 -58.57 4.75 7.74
C LYS A 474 -59.08 3.89 6.59
N LYS A 475 -60.40 3.89 6.41
CA LYS A 475 -61.12 3.28 5.30
C LYS A 475 -60.50 3.75 3.97
N LYS A 476 -60.04 2.80 3.16
CA LYS A 476 -59.77 2.98 1.72
C LYS A 476 -61.06 3.44 1.05
N GLY A 477 -61.14 4.70 0.66
CA GLY A 477 -62.09 5.22 -0.31
C GLY A 477 -61.40 5.34 -1.68
N LYS A 478 -61.86 4.57 -2.66
CA LYS A 478 -61.37 4.55 -4.04
C LYS A 478 -62.29 5.45 -4.89
N LYS A 479 -61.82 6.62 -5.34
CA LYS A 479 -62.09 7.16 -6.69
C LYS A 479 -61.24 8.39 -7.03
N SER A 480 -60.33 8.16 -7.96
CA SER A 480 -59.87 9.02 -9.05
C SER A 480 -60.15 10.53 -8.99
N SER A 481 -59.07 11.33 -8.90
CA SER A 481 -58.94 12.52 -9.75
C SER A 481 -57.48 12.80 -10.12
N LYS A 482 -57.28 12.73 -11.43
CA LYS A 482 -56.13 13.03 -12.28
C LYS A 482 -55.39 14.32 -11.87
N LYS A 483 -54.10 14.24 -11.52
CA LYS A 483 -53.19 15.41 -11.59
C LYS A 483 -51.73 15.00 -11.86
N LYS A 484 -51.33 15.29 -13.10
CA LYS A 484 -49.98 15.59 -13.64
C LYS A 484 -48.76 14.99 -12.91
N LYS A 485 -48.13 14.02 -13.61
CA LYS A 485 -46.69 13.71 -13.51
C LYS A 485 -45.89 15.03 -13.62
N LYS A 486 -45.42 15.56 -12.48
CA LYS A 486 -44.33 16.53 -12.46
C LYS A 486 -43.05 15.71 -12.46
N LYS A 487 -42.29 15.80 -13.57
CA LYS A 487 -40.92 15.29 -13.71
C LYS A 487 -40.13 15.57 -12.42
N GLY A 488 -39.63 14.51 -11.79
CA GLY A 488 -38.63 14.62 -10.75
C GLY A 488 -37.43 15.37 -11.32
N LYS A 489 -37.12 16.50 -10.69
CA LYS A 489 -35.90 17.27 -10.92
C LYS A 489 -34.75 16.35 -10.55
N SER A 490 -34.00 15.89 -11.55
CA SER A 490 -32.73 15.20 -11.34
C SER A 490 -31.88 16.07 -10.41
N SER A 491 -31.51 15.51 -9.26
CA SER A 491 -30.40 16.03 -8.46
C SER A 491 -29.21 16.20 -9.41
N LYS A 492 -28.69 17.43 -9.44
CA LYS A 492 -27.60 17.87 -10.29
C LYS A 492 -26.33 17.13 -9.84
N LYS A 493 -26.16 15.89 -10.33
CA LYS A 493 -24.91 15.14 -10.27
C LYS A 493 -23.86 16.08 -10.89
N LYS A 494 -22.86 16.48 -10.09
CA LYS A 494 -21.68 17.20 -10.57
C LYS A 494 -21.27 16.58 -11.91
N ARG A 495 -21.22 17.41 -12.94
CA ARG A 495 -20.89 17.03 -14.32
C ARG A 495 -19.45 16.50 -14.32
N ARG A 496 -19.26 15.22 -13.96
CA ARG A 496 -18.14 14.44 -14.47
C ARG A 496 -18.32 14.48 -15.99
N GLU A 497 -17.23 14.79 -16.70
CA GLU A 497 -17.19 14.67 -18.16
C GLU A 497 -17.90 13.39 -18.57
N LYS A 498 -18.78 13.52 -19.56
CA LYS A 498 -19.51 12.39 -20.12
C LYS A 498 -18.44 11.48 -20.71
N ASP A 499 -18.20 10.35 -20.08
CA ASP A 499 -17.17 9.41 -20.49
C ASP A 499 -17.41 9.03 -21.95
N GLN A 500 -16.51 9.47 -22.83
CA GLN A 500 -16.61 9.26 -24.27
C GLN A 500 -16.40 7.77 -24.65
N THR A 501 -16.01 6.94 -23.68
CA THR A 501 -15.80 5.50 -23.85
C THR A 501 -16.91 4.64 -23.24
N SER A 502 -17.98 5.25 -22.70
CA SER A 502 -19.05 4.53 -22.01
C SER A 502 -19.81 3.49 -22.86
N ASP A 503 -19.78 3.62 -24.18
CA ASP A 503 -20.40 2.67 -25.13
C ASP A 503 -19.42 1.60 -25.66
N ARG A 504 -18.16 1.59 -25.22
CA ARG A 504 -17.10 0.69 -25.72
C ARG A 504 -16.69 -0.35 -24.68
N THR A 505 -16.38 -1.56 -25.12
CA THR A 505 -15.85 -2.61 -24.25
C THR A 505 -14.39 -2.33 -23.89
N ILE A 506 -13.98 -2.75 -22.70
CA ILE A 506 -12.60 -2.60 -22.21
C ILE A 506 -11.60 -3.28 -23.16
N GLU A 507 -11.98 -4.41 -23.74
CA GLU A 507 -11.17 -5.17 -24.70
C GLU A 507 -10.91 -4.39 -26.00
N SER A 508 -11.92 -3.70 -26.54
CA SER A 508 -11.78 -2.87 -27.73
C SER A 508 -10.86 -1.67 -27.48
N LEU A 509 -10.97 -1.02 -26.31
CA LEU A 509 -10.06 0.06 -25.91
C LEU A 509 -8.64 -0.45 -25.71
N TYR A 510 -8.49 -1.65 -25.12
CA TYR A 510 -7.19 -2.27 -24.89
C TYR A 510 -6.50 -2.61 -26.21
N GLU A 511 -7.26 -3.11 -27.21
CA GLU A 511 -6.76 -3.38 -28.56
C GLU A 511 -6.33 -2.10 -29.28
N GLU A 512 -7.13 -1.03 -29.26
CA GLU A 512 -6.76 0.27 -29.82
C GLU A 512 -5.46 0.83 -29.19
N LEU A 513 -5.32 0.70 -27.86
CA LEU A 513 -4.13 1.18 -27.13
C LEU A 513 -2.87 0.35 -27.42
N VAL A 514 -3.01 -0.96 -27.63
CA VAL A 514 -1.90 -1.83 -28.04
C VAL A 514 -1.48 -1.52 -29.48
N LEU A 515 -2.44 -1.47 -30.42
CA LEU A 515 -2.17 -1.13 -31.82
C LEU A 515 -1.59 0.28 -31.99
N GLY A 516 -2.07 1.23 -31.18
CA GLY A 516 -1.54 2.58 -31.08
C GLY A 516 -0.17 2.70 -30.40
N GLY A 517 0.40 1.61 -29.90
CA GLY A 517 1.73 1.58 -29.26
C GLY A 517 1.79 2.21 -27.87
N PHE A 518 0.66 2.53 -27.25
CA PHE A 518 0.60 3.08 -25.88
C PHE A 518 0.71 2.00 -24.81
N LEU A 519 0.23 0.79 -25.10
CA LEU A 519 0.40 -0.39 -24.26
C LEU A 519 1.48 -1.30 -24.85
N ILE A 520 2.61 -1.38 -24.14
CA ILE A 520 3.79 -2.15 -24.56
C ILE A 520 3.98 -3.31 -23.61
N LYS A 521 4.43 -4.47 -24.14
CA LYS A 521 4.82 -5.60 -23.31
C LYS A 521 6.08 -5.22 -22.50
N PRO A 522 6.02 -5.20 -21.16
CA PRO A 522 7.18 -4.85 -20.35
C PRO A 522 8.24 -5.95 -20.41
N MET A 523 9.51 -5.56 -20.35
CA MET A 523 10.60 -6.52 -20.10
C MET A 523 10.52 -7.03 -18.66
N ASN A 524 10.73 -8.33 -18.46
CA ASN A 524 10.73 -8.93 -17.13
C ASN A 524 12.12 -8.76 -16.49
N VAL A 525 12.37 -7.60 -15.89
CA VAL A 525 13.61 -7.26 -15.17
C VAL A 525 13.27 -7.05 -13.69
N LYS A 526 14.00 -7.72 -12.81
CA LYS A 526 13.78 -7.59 -11.35
C LYS A 526 14.56 -6.39 -10.81
N LEU A 527 13.99 -5.68 -9.82
CA LEU A 527 14.72 -4.61 -9.12
C LEU A 527 15.97 -5.13 -8.39
N SER A 528 15.97 -6.40 -7.97
CA SER A 528 17.13 -7.04 -7.36
C SER A 528 18.29 -7.27 -8.34
N GLU A 529 18.04 -7.25 -9.66
CA GLU A 529 19.10 -7.32 -10.69
C GLU A 529 19.80 -5.97 -10.88
N TYR A 530 19.24 -4.88 -10.33
CA TYR A 530 19.89 -3.58 -10.31
C TYR A 530 20.94 -3.54 -9.20
N ILE A 531 22.20 -3.75 -9.60
CA ILE A 531 23.36 -3.77 -8.70
C ILE A 531 23.76 -2.34 -8.36
N GLY A 532 23.78 -2.03 -7.06
CA GLY A 532 24.22 -0.76 -6.52
C GLY A 532 24.78 -0.95 -5.12
N GLU A 533 25.91 -0.31 -4.84
CA GLU A 533 26.56 -0.33 -3.53
C GLU A 533 26.04 0.81 -2.66
N TYR A 534 26.01 0.60 -1.34
CA TYR A 534 25.60 1.59 -0.36
C TYR A 534 26.71 2.62 -0.06
N SER A 535 26.31 3.86 0.25
CA SER A 535 27.26 4.93 0.61
C SER A 535 27.56 4.90 2.10
N TYR A 536 28.70 4.31 2.48
CA TYR A 536 29.13 4.12 3.88
C TYR A 536 29.63 5.37 4.62
N LEU A 537 29.90 6.47 3.90
CA LEU A 537 30.48 7.71 4.45
C LEU A 537 29.53 8.90 4.29
N GLY A 538 28.24 8.66 4.06
CA GLY A 538 27.29 9.71 3.74
C GLY A 538 27.12 10.72 4.88
N THR A 539 26.97 10.24 6.12
CA THR A 539 26.86 11.10 7.32
C THR A 539 28.15 11.87 7.58
N THR A 540 29.32 11.21 7.50
CA THR A 540 30.63 11.81 7.73
C THR A 540 30.94 12.91 6.71
N LEU A 541 30.57 12.70 5.44
CA LEU A 541 30.75 13.72 4.39
C LEU A 541 29.88 14.94 4.67
N ARG A 542 28.63 14.75 5.10
CA ARG A 542 27.74 15.86 5.48
C ARG A 542 28.23 16.63 6.69
N GLN A 543 28.81 15.96 7.69
CA GLN A 543 29.43 16.61 8.83
C GLN A 543 30.65 17.47 8.43
N ALA A 544 31.29 17.16 7.30
CA ALA A 544 32.37 17.95 6.70
C ALA A 544 31.87 19.00 5.68
N ASP A 545 30.57 19.32 5.67
CA ASP A 545 29.91 20.23 4.72
C ASP A 545 30.07 19.83 3.24
N ILE A 546 30.26 18.54 2.96
CA ILE A 546 30.32 17.98 1.60
C ILE A 546 29.04 17.19 1.35
N GLU A 547 28.24 17.59 0.37
CA GLU A 547 27.04 16.81 0.00
C GLU A 547 27.46 15.57 -0.80
N PRO A 548 27.27 14.35 -0.25
CA PRO A 548 27.58 13.11 -0.95
C PRO A 548 26.69 12.91 -2.17
N MET A 549 27.27 12.35 -3.24
CA MET A 549 26.52 11.94 -4.42
C MET A 549 25.66 10.71 -4.08
N PRO A 550 24.38 10.68 -4.46
CA PRO A 550 23.50 9.56 -4.17
C PRO A 550 23.98 8.30 -4.89
N SER A 551 23.95 7.19 -4.17
CA SER A 551 24.35 5.88 -4.68
C SER A 551 23.24 5.24 -5.50
N LEU A 552 23.59 4.21 -6.28
CA LEU A 552 22.60 3.44 -7.04
C LEU A 552 21.66 2.65 -6.12
N SER A 553 22.11 2.25 -4.92
CA SER A 553 21.24 1.61 -3.94
C SER A 553 20.17 2.59 -3.43
N ASP A 554 20.51 3.87 -3.26
CA ASP A 554 19.56 4.89 -2.80
C ASP A 554 18.46 5.09 -3.82
N VAL A 555 18.81 5.15 -5.11
CA VAL A 555 17.83 5.23 -6.21
C VAL A 555 16.89 4.01 -6.19
N ARG A 556 17.44 2.81 -6.01
CA ARG A 556 16.65 1.56 -5.93
C ARG A 556 15.68 1.59 -4.75
N GLN A 557 16.12 2.04 -3.58
CA GLN A 557 15.27 2.18 -2.40
C GLN A 557 14.16 3.22 -2.60
N LEU A 558 14.46 4.38 -3.21
CA LEU A 558 13.46 5.40 -3.51
C LEU A 558 12.40 4.92 -4.50
N VAL A 559 12.78 4.09 -5.49
CA VAL A 559 11.82 3.45 -6.40
C VAL A 559 10.86 2.52 -5.64
N ALA A 560 11.37 1.74 -4.68
CA ALA A 560 10.52 0.91 -3.83
C ALA A 560 9.59 1.76 -2.96
N LEU A 561 10.12 2.78 -2.28
CA LEU A 561 9.37 3.65 -1.35
C LEU A 561 8.29 4.48 -2.04
N TYR A 562 8.60 5.14 -3.16
CA TYR A 562 7.66 6.06 -3.81
C TYR A 562 6.93 5.46 -5.01
N GLY A 563 7.54 4.50 -5.69
CA GLY A 563 6.97 3.88 -6.89
C GLY A 563 6.08 2.68 -6.58
N ILE A 564 6.44 1.90 -5.54
CA ILE A 564 5.82 0.59 -5.28
C ILE A 564 4.97 0.61 -4.02
N LEU A 565 5.54 0.86 -2.84
CA LEU A 565 4.81 0.77 -1.57
C LEU A 565 3.46 1.51 -1.51
N PRO A 566 3.30 2.72 -2.11
CA PRO A 566 2.01 3.41 -2.08
C PRO A 566 0.89 2.63 -2.80
N LEU A 567 1.23 1.68 -3.68
CA LEU A 567 0.26 0.84 -4.39
C LEU A 567 -0.44 -0.21 -3.50
N ALA A 568 0.00 -0.40 -2.25
CA ALA A 568 -0.57 -1.42 -1.36
C ALA A 568 -2.03 -1.14 -0.98
N LYS A 569 -2.39 0.13 -0.77
CA LYS A 569 -3.70 0.54 -0.25
C LYS A 569 -4.10 1.88 -0.84
N ALA A 570 -5.37 2.03 -1.23
CA ALA A 570 -5.88 3.29 -1.76
C ALA A 570 -5.68 4.48 -0.80
N ALA A 571 -5.71 4.24 0.52
CA ALA A 571 -5.40 5.24 1.53
C ALA A 571 -3.94 5.73 1.47
N LEU A 572 -2.98 4.85 1.17
CA LEU A 572 -1.56 5.21 1.02
C LEU A 572 -1.33 6.08 -0.23
N ILE A 573 -2.12 5.86 -1.29
CA ILE A 573 -2.09 6.68 -2.52
C ILE A 573 -2.57 8.12 -2.25
N CYS A 574 -3.54 8.30 -1.34
CA CYS A 574 -4.08 9.62 -0.99
C CYS A 574 -3.18 10.41 -0.03
N HIS A 575 -2.49 9.72 0.89
CA HIS A 575 -1.59 10.36 1.88
C HIS A 575 -0.19 10.65 1.34
N THR A 576 0.25 9.93 0.30
CA THR A 576 1.48 10.29 -0.42
C THR A 576 1.18 11.36 -1.47
N ALA A 577 1.21 12.63 -1.06
CA ALA A 577 1.06 13.80 -1.94
C ALA A 577 2.14 13.91 -3.06
N TYR A 578 2.96 12.88 -3.26
CA TYR A 578 4.04 12.80 -4.24
C TYR A 578 3.71 12.01 -5.51
N ALA A 579 2.55 11.34 -5.61
CA ALA A 579 2.16 10.63 -6.84
C ALA A 579 2.03 11.55 -8.07
N SER A 580 1.81 12.86 -7.86
CA SER A 580 1.78 13.88 -8.92
C SER A 580 3.16 14.50 -9.23
N PHE A 581 4.15 14.39 -8.34
CA PHE A 581 5.43 15.09 -8.46
C PHE A 581 6.57 14.19 -9.00
N THR A 582 6.63 12.91 -8.63
CA THR A 582 7.68 11.98 -9.10
C THR A 582 7.44 11.45 -10.53
N ARG A 583 6.18 11.25 -10.95
CA ARG A 583 5.86 10.80 -12.32
C ARG A 583 6.32 11.78 -13.41
N ARG A 584 6.36 13.09 -13.12
CA ARG A 584 6.87 14.10 -14.07
C ARG A 584 8.39 14.15 -14.17
N ARG A 585 9.14 13.75 -13.13
CA ARG A 585 10.61 13.90 -13.10
C ARG A 585 11.38 12.65 -13.52
N ILE A 586 10.88 11.45 -13.24
CA ILE A 586 11.51 10.21 -13.74
C ILE A 586 11.46 10.16 -15.28
N SER A 587 10.38 10.68 -15.90
CA SER A 587 10.31 10.84 -17.35
C SER A 587 11.15 12.01 -17.89
N ALA A 588 11.51 13.01 -17.07
CA ALA A 588 12.27 14.20 -17.50
C ALA A 588 13.79 14.07 -17.33
N ARG A 589 14.29 13.24 -16.41
CA ARG A 589 15.73 13.05 -16.18
C ARG A 589 16.39 11.97 -17.03
N VAL A 590 15.63 11.13 -17.72
CA VAL A 590 16.16 10.23 -18.76
C VAL A 590 16.40 10.98 -20.09
N GLY A 591 15.97 12.25 -20.19
CA GLY A 591 16.19 13.10 -21.36
C GLY A 591 16.96 14.38 -21.03
N SER A 592 18.22 14.30 -20.61
CA SER A 592 19.18 15.43 -20.72
C SER A 592 20.60 15.02 -20.34
N ALA A 593 21.30 14.35 -21.25
CA ALA A 593 22.75 14.46 -21.36
C ALA A 593 23.08 14.98 -22.77
N PRO A 594 23.90 16.03 -22.94
CA PRO A 594 24.10 16.64 -24.24
C PRO A 594 25.08 15.80 -25.04
N VAL A 595 24.60 15.13 -26.09
CA VAL A 595 25.44 14.67 -27.18
C VAL A 595 24.95 15.34 -28.45
N SER A 596 25.84 16.15 -29.02
CA SER A 596 25.70 16.87 -30.27
C SER A 596 25.31 15.97 -31.44
N ALA A 597 24.51 16.56 -32.34
CA ALA A 597 24.36 16.31 -33.78
C ALA A 597 23.00 15.73 -34.24
N HIS A 598 22.23 16.64 -34.85
CA HIS A 598 21.23 16.47 -35.91
C HIS A 598 20.29 15.25 -35.87
N ARG A 599 19.02 15.50 -35.53
CA ARG A 599 17.88 15.25 -36.43
C ARG A 599 16.57 15.78 -35.83
N THR A 600 15.97 16.69 -36.58
CA THR A 600 14.65 17.28 -36.42
C THR A 600 13.57 16.21 -36.63
N ILE A 601 12.69 15.97 -35.65
CA ILE A 601 11.34 15.43 -35.86
C ILE A 601 10.39 16.17 -34.91
N GLU A 602 9.29 16.64 -35.48
CA GLU A 602 8.33 17.61 -34.97
C GLU A 602 7.63 17.17 -33.68
N ALA A 603 7.65 18.06 -32.68
CA ALA A 603 6.80 17.99 -31.50
C ALA A 603 5.53 18.82 -31.72
N GLY A 604 4.38 18.14 -31.76
CA GLY A 604 3.07 18.78 -31.83
C GLY A 604 2.10 18.17 -30.83
N ARG A 605 1.74 18.97 -29.81
CA ARG A 605 0.51 18.95 -28.97
C ARG A 605 -0.09 17.59 -28.58
N ILE A 606 -0.27 17.38 -27.28
CA ILE A 606 -1.58 17.46 -26.60
C ILE A 606 -1.31 17.25 -25.10
N GLY A 607 -1.34 18.35 -24.36
CA GLY A 607 -1.62 18.33 -22.93
C GLY A 607 -3.13 18.32 -22.74
N GLY A 608 -3.61 17.52 -21.80
CA GLY A 608 -5.01 17.48 -21.41
C GLY A 608 -5.71 16.20 -21.81
N LEU A 609 -5.55 15.18 -20.97
CA LEU A 609 -6.54 14.17 -20.55
C LEU A 609 -5.81 13.34 -19.49
N TRP A 610 -6.50 12.72 -18.53
CA TRP A 610 -5.98 12.05 -17.32
C TRP A 610 -5.95 12.86 -16.01
N GLU A 611 -6.65 13.99 -15.95
CA GLU A 611 -7.32 14.37 -14.69
C GLU A 611 -8.71 13.72 -14.71
N ARG A 612 -8.96 12.72 -13.85
CA ARG A 612 -10.29 12.33 -13.28
C ARG A 612 -10.36 10.86 -12.85
N THR A 613 -9.51 10.41 -11.95
CA THR A 613 -9.84 9.25 -11.09
C THR A 613 -9.29 9.44 -9.68
N VAL A 614 -9.84 10.41 -8.96
CA VAL A 614 -9.81 10.45 -7.50
C VAL A 614 -11.25 10.67 -7.04
N PRO A 615 -11.85 9.78 -6.23
CA PRO A 615 -13.04 10.12 -5.47
C PRO A 615 -12.61 11.09 -4.35
N ALA A 616 -13.21 12.28 -4.32
CA ALA A 616 -13.04 13.20 -3.22
C ALA A 616 -13.61 12.58 -1.95
N CYS A 617 -12.77 12.29 -0.96
CA CYS A 617 -13.20 12.06 0.41
C CYS A 617 -13.56 13.42 1.02
N GLY A 618 -14.73 13.48 1.67
CA GLY A 618 -15.13 14.55 2.56
C GLY A 618 -14.88 14.18 4.01
#